data_AF-A0A6B9TL21-F1
#
_entry.id   AF-A0A6B9TL21-F1
#
_cell.length_a   1.000
_cell.length_b   1.000
_cell.length_c   1.000
_cell.angle_alpha   90.00
_cell.angle_beta   90.00
_cell.angle_gamma   90.00
#
_symmetry.space_group_name_H-M   'P 1'
#
loop_
_entity.id
_entity.type
_entity.pdbx_description
1 polymer ?
#
loop_
_entity_poly.entity_id
_entity_poly.type
_entity_poly.pdbx_seq_one_letter_code
_entity_poly.pdbx_strand_id
1 'polypeptide(L)'
;MKLQVKRKILNTDIKIIRNTGGCSMGGPRVFRIKLQAPNEIWTGDHKKSNVLRETGLIGSIRWWYEALIRALGGTACGPIDNSECNGRMHCDACELFGCTGWSRKFILRCSNGKTIRISLTELRKMKDVELGLLNTTFKIIEKYGAMGGKLAHEKYGIIRIMESDLDEFQPEKSQLKGYLKKKGSRCENPNLKRFIFIENPNIQLVKNLKNKCSFLKGSKNGGKRYFYKTSEKRLFAYALNDGEYRCLIRYAPGDRVTRWDDLLEELF
;
A
#
# COMPACT_ATOMS: atom_id res chain seq x y z
N MET A 1 5.57 36.40 -30.77
CA MET A 1 6.88 35.75 -31.00
C MET A 1 7.34 35.10 -29.70
N LYS A 2 7.05 33.80 -29.50
CA LYS A 2 7.35 33.07 -28.25
C LYS A 2 8.69 32.34 -28.40
N LEU A 3 9.68 32.72 -27.60
CA LEU A 3 10.97 32.04 -27.49
C LEU A 3 10.82 30.78 -26.63
N GLN A 4 10.98 29.61 -27.23
CA GLN A 4 11.10 28.32 -26.55
C GLN A 4 12.52 28.16 -25.99
N VAL A 5 12.63 27.97 -24.67
CA VAL A 5 13.87 27.58 -24.01
C VAL A 5 13.91 26.05 -23.92
N LYS A 6 14.67 25.41 -24.82
CA LYS A 6 15.02 23.98 -24.75
C LYS A 6 16.09 23.79 -23.67
N ARG A 7 15.78 23.06 -22.59
CA ARG A 7 16.79 22.57 -21.63
C ARG A 7 17.47 21.32 -22.21
N LYS A 8 18.77 21.44 -22.50
CA LYS A 8 19.70 20.36 -22.82
C LYS A 8 19.88 19.48 -21.57
N ILE A 9 19.56 18.19 -21.68
CA ILE A 9 19.95 17.18 -20.68
C ILE A 9 21.37 16.75 -21.04
N LEU A 10 22.33 17.00 -20.14
CA LEU A 10 23.68 16.46 -20.22
C LEU A 10 23.61 14.98 -19.79
N ASN A 11 23.74 14.09 -20.78
CA ASN A 11 24.06 12.69 -20.56
C ASN A 11 25.51 12.62 -20.05
N THR A 12 25.69 12.21 -18.80
CA THR A 12 26.98 11.76 -18.31
C THR A 12 26.88 10.26 -18.08
N ASP A 13 27.50 9.50 -18.98
CA ASP A 13 27.60 8.04 -18.95
C ASP A 13 28.33 7.57 -17.69
N ILE A 14 27.60 7.15 -16.66
CA ILE A 14 28.15 6.32 -15.59
C ILE A 14 28.12 4.88 -16.07
N LYS A 15 29.20 4.43 -16.70
CA LYS A 15 29.46 3.01 -16.97
C LYS A 15 29.63 2.27 -15.65
N ILE A 16 28.60 1.58 -15.19
CA ILE A 16 28.73 0.58 -14.12
C ILE A 16 29.42 -0.65 -14.73
N ILE A 17 30.71 -0.81 -14.44
CA ILE A 17 31.49 -1.99 -14.81
C ILE A 17 30.94 -3.19 -14.01
N ARG A 18 30.23 -4.11 -14.67
CA ARG A 18 29.91 -5.43 -14.10
C ARG A 18 31.15 -6.30 -14.21
N ASN A 19 31.75 -6.61 -13.06
CA ASN A 19 32.87 -7.55 -12.97
C ASN A 19 32.35 -8.97 -13.26
N THR A 20 32.68 -9.51 -14.43
CA THR A 20 32.42 -10.91 -14.82
C THR A 20 33.66 -11.74 -14.56
N GLY A 21 33.66 -12.50 -13.47
CA GLY A 21 34.73 -13.46 -13.18
C GLY A 21 34.88 -13.74 -11.69
N GLY A 22 34.25 -14.81 -11.22
CA GLY A 22 34.39 -15.29 -9.85
C GLY A 22 33.08 -15.86 -9.33
N CYS A 23 33.12 -17.10 -8.84
CA CYS A 23 32.01 -17.80 -8.21
C CYS A 23 31.57 -17.00 -6.95
N SER A 24 30.68 -16.02 -7.10
CA SER A 24 30.13 -15.30 -5.95
C SER A 24 28.91 -16.07 -5.48
N MET A 25 29.00 -16.69 -4.31
CA MET A 25 27.82 -17.01 -3.50
C MET A 25 27.12 -15.69 -3.19
N GLY A 26 26.23 -15.26 -4.09
CA GLY A 26 25.52 -13.99 -3.98
C GLY A 26 24.67 -14.00 -2.73
N GLY A 27 24.89 -13.04 -1.84
CA GLY A 27 24.04 -12.84 -0.67
C GLY A 27 22.56 -12.65 -1.06
N PRO A 28 21.64 -12.70 -0.08
CA PRO A 28 20.22 -12.51 -0.36
C PRO A 28 19.96 -11.18 -1.07
N ARG A 29 19.02 -11.16 -2.03
CA ARG A 29 18.59 -9.93 -2.70
C ARG A 29 18.05 -8.94 -1.68
N VAL A 30 18.44 -7.67 -1.78
CA VAL A 30 17.96 -6.60 -0.91
C VAL A 30 17.36 -5.49 -1.76
N PHE A 31 16.08 -5.19 -1.51
CA PHE A 31 15.37 -4.09 -2.15
C PHE A 31 15.27 -2.91 -1.18
N ARG A 32 15.79 -1.75 -1.58
CA ARG A 32 15.79 -0.53 -0.77
C ARG A 32 14.73 0.46 -1.25
N ILE A 33 14.07 1.09 -0.30
CA ILE A 33 13.07 2.12 -0.53
C ILE A 33 13.39 3.29 0.38
N LYS A 34 13.49 4.47 -0.21
CA LYS A 34 13.78 5.72 0.49
C LYS A 34 12.53 6.58 0.49
N LEU A 35 12.04 6.88 1.68
CA LEU A 35 10.81 7.64 1.88
C LEU A 35 11.12 8.97 2.58
N GLN A 36 10.43 10.02 2.17
CA GLN A 36 10.24 11.21 2.99
C GLN A 36 8.88 11.10 3.70
N ALA A 37 8.85 11.43 4.99
CA ALA A 37 7.60 11.51 5.75
C ALA A 37 7.38 12.95 6.20
N PRO A 38 6.52 13.73 5.51
CA PRO A 38 6.19 15.11 5.91
C PRO A 38 5.59 15.21 7.30
N ASN A 39 5.04 14.11 7.81
CA ASN A 39 4.53 13.98 9.16
C ASN A 39 4.90 12.61 9.75
N GLU A 40 4.80 12.45 11.07
CA GLU A 40 5.23 11.22 11.75
C GLU A 40 4.48 9.97 11.24
N ILE A 41 5.13 8.81 11.19
CA ILE A 41 4.43 7.54 10.93
C ILE A 41 4.20 6.84 12.26
N TRP A 42 2.93 6.59 12.60
CA TRP A 42 2.58 5.90 13.83
C TRP A 42 2.64 4.38 13.65
N THR A 43 3.63 3.74 14.26
CA THR A 43 3.83 2.28 14.16
C THR A 43 3.58 1.51 15.47
N GLY A 44 3.03 2.18 16.49
CA GLY A 44 2.58 1.56 17.74
C GLY A 44 3.30 2.04 19.01
N ASP A 45 2.50 2.42 20.01
CA ASP A 45 2.75 2.58 21.46
C ASP A 45 1.43 3.11 22.10
N HIS A 46 1.27 3.16 23.43
CA HIS A 46 0.08 3.75 24.06
C HIS A 46 0.11 5.28 24.15
N LYS A 47 1.28 5.95 24.11
CA LYS A 47 1.36 7.40 24.34
C LYS A 47 2.34 8.19 23.45
N LYS A 48 3.47 7.64 22.95
CA LYS A 48 4.42 8.38 22.08
C LYS A 48 5.06 7.48 21.02
N SER A 49 5.04 7.90 19.74
CA SER A 49 5.67 7.17 18.63
C SER A 49 7.05 7.72 18.31
N ASN A 50 8.01 7.58 19.22
CA ASN A 50 9.37 8.08 19.02
C ASN A 50 10.23 7.19 18.09
N VAL A 51 9.76 5.95 17.81
CA VAL A 51 10.53 4.96 17.04
C VAL A 51 9.62 4.24 16.04
N LEU A 52 10.04 4.16 14.77
CA LEU A 52 9.40 3.30 13.79
C LEU A 52 9.62 1.83 14.15
N ARG A 53 8.53 1.08 14.24
CA ARG A 53 8.53 -0.36 14.52
C ARG A 53 8.30 -1.10 13.21
N GLU A 54 9.17 -2.04 12.89
CA GLU A 54 9.08 -2.80 11.64
C GLU A 54 7.77 -3.58 11.57
N THR A 55 7.30 -4.14 12.70
CA THR A 55 6.02 -4.86 12.79
C THR A 55 4.82 -3.97 12.44
N GLY A 56 4.82 -2.71 12.88
CA GLY A 56 3.77 -1.75 12.55
C GLY A 56 3.78 -1.35 11.07
N LEU A 57 4.96 -1.18 10.47
CA LEU A 57 5.09 -0.94 9.03
C LEU A 57 4.63 -2.14 8.22
N ILE A 58 5.09 -3.35 8.57
CA ILE A 58 4.67 -4.60 7.91
C ILE A 58 3.15 -4.73 7.96
N GLY A 59 2.52 -4.51 9.11
CA GLY A 59 1.07 -4.59 9.25
C GLY A 59 0.34 -3.57 8.37
N SER A 60 0.81 -2.32 8.33
CA SER A 60 0.23 -1.28 7.49
C SER A 60 0.38 -1.58 5.99
N ILE A 61 1.56 -2.00 5.55
CA ILE A 61 1.81 -2.35 4.14
C ILE A 61 0.97 -3.57 3.76
N ARG A 62 0.91 -4.58 4.63
CA ARG A 62 0.07 -5.77 4.44
C ARG A 62 -1.39 -5.40 4.26
N TRP A 63 -1.95 -4.51 5.07
CA TRP A 63 -3.36 -4.11 4.98
C TRP A 63 -3.70 -3.51 3.60
N TRP A 64 -2.83 -2.64 3.07
CA TRP A 64 -2.98 -2.09 1.71
C TRP A 64 -2.77 -3.14 0.63
N TYR A 65 -1.78 -4.02 0.80
CA TYR A 65 -1.52 -5.14 -0.11
C TYR A 65 -2.73 -6.06 -0.20
N GLU A 66 -3.34 -6.43 0.93
CA GLU A 66 -4.54 -7.25 0.95
C GLU A 66 -5.74 -6.58 0.26
N ALA A 67 -5.89 -5.26 0.42
CA ALA A 67 -6.92 -4.49 -0.28
C ALA A 67 -6.74 -4.54 -1.80
N LEU A 68 -5.49 -4.42 -2.28
CA LEU A 68 -5.12 -4.54 -3.68
C LEU A 68 -5.36 -5.95 -4.21
N ILE A 69 -4.85 -6.97 -3.52
CA ILE A 69 -4.97 -8.38 -3.94
C ILE A 69 -6.43 -8.79 -4.11
N ARG A 70 -7.32 -8.40 -3.18
CA ARG A 70 -8.75 -8.72 -3.28
C ARG A 70 -9.41 -8.04 -4.48
N ALA A 71 -9.03 -6.80 -4.78
CA ALA A 71 -9.55 -6.08 -5.95
C ALA A 71 -9.12 -6.75 -7.28
N LEU A 72 -7.90 -7.29 -7.31
CA LEU A 72 -7.35 -8.07 -8.43
C LEU A 72 -7.91 -9.51 -8.50
N GLY A 73 -8.78 -9.92 -7.57
CA GLY A 73 -9.40 -11.25 -7.54
C GLY A 73 -8.59 -12.34 -6.82
N GLY A 74 -7.52 -11.97 -6.12
CA GLY A 74 -6.77 -12.87 -5.25
C GLY A 74 -7.38 -13.03 -3.86
N THR A 75 -6.69 -13.80 -3.01
CA THR A 75 -7.16 -14.20 -1.69
C THR A 75 -6.35 -13.54 -0.57
N ALA A 76 -7.04 -13.10 0.48
CA ALA A 76 -6.43 -12.58 1.69
C ALA A 76 -7.30 -12.90 2.92
N CYS A 77 -6.70 -13.45 3.97
CA CYS A 77 -7.39 -13.76 5.23
C CYS A 77 -7.73 -12.49 6.02
N GLY A 78 -8.78 -12.55 6.85
CA GLY A 78 -9.15 -11.48 7.77
C GLY A 78 -8.44 -11.60 9.13
N PRO A 79 -8.43 -10.53 9.95
CA PRO A 79 -7.89 -10.56 11.31
C PRO A 79 -8.81 -11.23 12.34
N ILE A 80 -10.10 -11.38 12.04
CA ILE A 80 -11.15 -11.78 13.00
C ILE A 80 -11.73 -13.17 12.68
N ASP A 81 -11.43 -13.72 11.50
CA ASP A 81 -12.09 -14.91 11.01
C ASP A 81 -11.12 -16.08 11.23
N ASN A 82 -11.49 -17.05 12.10
CA ASN A 82 -10.80 -18.32 12.40
C ASN A 82 -10.62 -19.25 11.18
N SER A 83 -10.24 -18.67 10.04
CA SER A 83 -10.17 -19.27 8.74
C SER A 83 -8.69 -19.49 8.44
N GLU A 84 -8.26 -20.71 8.74
CA GLU A 84 -6.87 -21.05 9.03
C GLU A 84 -5.96 -20.99 7.80
N CYS A 85 -5.33 -19.83 7.58
CA CYS A 85 -4.08 -19.83 6.82
C CYS A 85 -3.01 -20.52 7.67
N ASN A 86 -2.64 -21.74 7.31
CA ASN A 86 -1.66 -22.54 8.01
C ASN A 86 -0.73 -23.29 7.04
N GLY A 87 0.57 -23.07 7.18
CA GLY A 87 1.58 -23.79 6.42
C GLY A 87 1.38 -23.63 4.91
N ARG A 88 1.18 -24.73 4.19
CA ARG A 88 0.97 -24.73 2.72
C ARG A 88 -0.46 -24.29 2.32
N MET A 89 -1.42 -24.32 3.24
CA MET A 89 -2.78 -23.83 3.01
C MET A 89 -2.89 -22.37 3.42
N HIS A 90 -2.35 -21.47 2.61
CA HIS A 90 -2.37 -20.03 2.88
C HIS A 90 -2.89 -19.24 1.67
N CYS A 91 -3.31 -18.00 1.89
CA CYS A 91 -3.83 -17.09 0.87
C CYS A 91 -2.71 -16.34 0.13
N ASP A 92 -3.02 -15.65 -0.96
CA ASP A 92 -2.04 -14.91 -1.78
C ASP A 92 -1.31 -13.81 -1.00
N ALA A 93 -1.97 -13.19 -0.02
CA ALA A 93 -1.31 -12.25 0.90
C ALA A 93 -0.31 -12.93 1.85
N CYS A 94 -0.70 -14.06 2.45
CA CYS A 94 0.15 -14.83 3.35
C CYS A 94 1.35 -15.48 2.64
N GLU A 95 1.27 -15.75 1.33
CA GLU A 95 2.41 -16.24 0.54
C GLU A 95 3.62 -15.31 0.72
N LEU A 96 3.39 -13.99 0.69
CA LEU A 96 4.42 -12.95 0.84
C LEU A 96 4.62 -12.53 2.31
N PHE A 97 3.52 -12.23 3.02
CA PHE A 97 3.52 -11.66 4.37
C PHE A 97 3.48 -12.67 5.53
N GLY A 98 3.43 -13.96 5.24
CA GLY A 98 3.43 -15.02 6.24
C GLY A 98 2.11 -15.19 7.00
N CYS A 99 2.00 -16.34 7.65
CA CYS A 99 0.96 -16.72 8.60
C CYS A 99 1.51 -17.80 9.55
N THR A 100 0.66 -18.36 10.41
CA THR A 100 1.03 -19.53 11.21
C THR A 100 1.54 -20.65 10.30
N GLY A 101 2.69 -21.24 10.64
CA GLY A 101 3.32 -22.30 9.83
C GLY A 101 3.94 -21.84 8.50
N TRP A 102 3.90 -20.55 8.14
CA TRP A 102 4.48 -20.01 6.90
C TRP A 102 5.19 -18.68 7.15
N SER A 103 6.51 -18.68 7.14
CA SER A 103 7.30 -17.47 7.38
C SER A 103 7.14 -16.44 6.25
N ARG A 104 7.40 -15.15 6.53
CA ARG A 104 7.50 -14.13 5.48
C ARG A 104 8.60 -14.47 4.47
N LYS A 105 8.45 -14.02 3.22
CA LYS A 105 9.53 -14.13 2.23
C LYS A 105 10.65 -13.12 2.42
N PHE A 106 10.46 -12.12 3.30
CA PHE A 106 11.43 -11.06 3.52
C PHE A 106 11.53 -10.64 4.99
N ILE A 107 12.69 -10.08 5.33
CA ILE A 107 12.90 -9.26 6.53
C ILE A 107 12.75 -7.80 6.13
N LEU A 108 11.87 -7.07 6.82
CA LEU A 108 11.81 -5.61 6.72
C LEU A 108 12.66 -5.02 7.83
N ARG A 109 13.60 -4.14 7.46
CA ARG A 109 14.30 -3.24 8.40
C ARG A 109 14.00 -1.81 8.04
N CYS A 110 13.85 -0.97 9.06
CA CYS A 110 13.70 0.46 8.87
C CYS A 110 14.62 1.27 9.78
N SER A 111 15.08 2.42 9.30
CA SER A 111 15.80 3.41 10.11
C SER A 111 14.97 4.68 10.28
N ASN A 112 14.98 5.26 11.49
CA ASN A 112 14.38 6.57 11.75
C ASN A 112 15.25 7.71 11.21
N GLY A 113 14.62 8.85 10.94
CA GLY A 113 15.28 10.09 10.53
C GLY A 113 14.34 11.00 9.73
N LYS A 114 14.87 12.13 9.26
CA LYS A 114 14.16 13.02 8.30
C LYS A 114 13.78 12.29 7.00
N THR A 115 14.57 11.29 6.65
CA THR A 115 14.32 10.34 5.57
C THR A 115 14.28 8.95 6.18
N ILE A 116 13.21 8.22 5.90
CA ILE A 116 13.01 6.84 6.34
C ILE A 116 13.59 5.93 5.26
N ARG A 117 14.46 5.00 5.66
CA ARG A 117 14.96 3.96 4.77
C ARG A 117 14.31 2.65 5.15
N ILE A 118 13.69 1.99 4.19
CA ILE A 118 13.16 0.63 4.30
C ILE A 118 14.07 -0.28 3.48
N SER A 119 14.43 -1.43 4.03
CA SER A 119 15.09 -2.50 3.28
C SER A 119 14.30 -3.79 3.43
N LEU A 120 14.11 -4.49 2.31
CA LEU A 120 13.47 -5.79 2.23
C LEU A 120 14.55 -6.80 1.84
N THR A 121 15.03 -7.56 2.82
CA THR A 121 16.01 -8.64 2.58
C THR A 121 15.25 -9.91 2.27
N GLU A 122 15.46 -10.46 1.08
CA GLU A 122 14.82 -11.68 0.62
C GLU A 122 15.31 -12.91 1.40
N LEU A 123 14.40 -13.59 2.10
CA LEU A 123 14.63 -14.88 2.78
C LEU A 123 14.23 -16.07 1.93
N ARG A 124 13.24 -15.89 1.06
CA ARG A 124 12.77 -16.88 0.08
C ARG A 124 12.43 -16.14 -1.19
N LYS A 125 12.63 -16.77 -2.35
CA LYS A 125 12.43 -16.15 -3.66
C LYS A 125 11.08 -15.43 -3.75
N MET A 126 11.16 -14.12 -3.86
CA MET A 126 10.08 -13.20 -4.23
C MET A 126 10.03 -13.15 -5.75
N LYS A 127 8.88 -13.54 -6.31
CA LYS A 127 8.67 -13.49 -7.76
C LYS A 127 8.52 -12.04 -8.22
N ASP A 128 8.83 -11.76 -9.47
CA ASP A 128 8.72 -10.41 -10.03
C ASP A 128 7.28 -9.85 -9.93
N VAL A 129 6.26 -10.71 -10.09
CA VAL A 129 4.86 -10.35 -9.83
C VAL A 129 4.59 -9.97 -8.37
N GLU A 130 5.25 -10.61 -7.39
CA GLU A 130 5.12 -10.30 -5.96
C GLU A 130 5.78 -8.95 -5.65
N LEU A 131 6.94 -8.69 -6.25
CA LEU A 131 7.66 -7.41 -6.15
C LEU A 131 6.86 -6.28 -6.82
N GLY A 132 6.28 -6.54 -7.99
CA GLY A 132 5.41 -5.60 -8.70
C GLY A 132 4.14 -5.27 -7.91
N LEU A 133 3.47 -6.26 -7.32
CA LEU A 133 2.32 -6.04 -6.45
C LEU A 133 2.69 -5.23 -5.18
N LEU A 134 3.87 -5.48 -4.62
CA LEU A 134 4.38 -4.70 -3.50
C LEU A 134 4.71 -3.26 -3.92
N ASN A 135 5.29 -3.06 -5.11
CA ASN A 135 5.54 -1.74 -5.69
C ASN A 135 4.24 -0.95 -5.86
N THR A 136 3.23 -1.56 -6.51
CA THR A 136 1.90 -0.97 -6.66
C THR A 136 1.27 -0.62 -5.32
N THR A 137 1.47 -1.46 -4.29
CA THR A 137 1.01 -1.17 -2.93
C THR A 137 1.65 0.10 -2.37
N PHE A 138 2.96 0.28 -2.52
CA PHE A 138 3.65 1.51 -2.08
C PHE A 138 3.15 2.75 -2.83
N LYS A 139 2.96 2.66 -4.16
CA LYS A 139 2.40 3.73 -4.98
C LYS A 139 0.99 4.12 -4.54
N ILE A 140 0.14 3.14 -4.20
CA ILE A 140 -1.18 3.40 -3.62
C ILE A 140 -1.06 4.13 -2.28
N ILE A 141 -0.16 3.69 -1.39
CA ILE A 141 0.01 4.35 -0.10
C ILE A 141 0.45 5.81 -0.27
N GLU A 142 1.46 6.06 -1.11
CA GLU A 142 1.94 7.40 -1.41
C GLU A 142 0.85 8.29 -2.01
N LYS A 143 0.26 7.85 -3.14
CA LYS A 143 -0.64 8.68 -3.94
C LYS A 143 -2.06 8.74 -3.40
N TYR A 144 -2.52 7.71 -2.67
CA TYR A 144 -3.91 7.55 -2.26
C TYR A 144 -4.12 7.39 -0.76
N GLY A 145 -3.20 6.72 -0.08
CA GLY A 145 -3.36 6.30 1.30
C GLY A 145 -2.51 7.03 2.34
N ALA A 146 -2.14 6.25 3.35
CA ALA A 146 -1.19 6.59 4.39
C ALA A 146 -0.59 5.31 4.99
N MET A 147 0.54 5.45 5.66
CA MET A 147 1.28 4.38 6.32
C MET A 147 1.14 4.49 7.85
N GLY A 148 1.07 3.34 8.53
CA GLY A 148 1.00 3.23 9.99
C GLY A 148 -0.42 2.96 10.53
N GLY A 149 -0.52 2.75 11.85
CA GLY A 149 -1.75 2.27 12.51
C GLY A 149 -2.80 3.36 12.79
N LYS A 150 -2.42 4.65 12.86
CA LYS A 150 -3.34 5.78 13.07
C LYS A 150 -3.72 6.47 11.77
N LEU A 151 -4.12 5.69 10.76
CA LEU A 151 -4.46 6.20 9.42
C LEU A 151 -5.41 7.39 9.50
N ALA A 152 -6.55 7.26 10.20
CA ALA A 152 -7.57 8.30 10.27
C ALA A 152 -7.18 9.58 11.06
N HIS A 153 -6.02 9.63 11.70
CA HIS A 153 -5.61 10.77 12.53
C HIS A 153 -4.78 11.76 11.72
N GLU A 154 -5.15 13.04 11.68
CA GLU A 154 -4.60 14.06 10.76
C GLU A 154 -3.07 14.26 10.80
N LYS A 155 -2.43 13.96 11.92
CA LYS A 155 -0.98 14.15 12.10
C LYS A 155 -0.05 13.05 11.54
N TYR A 156 -0.55 11.90 11.08
CA TYR A 156 0.34 10.75 10.80
C TYR A 156 0.27 10.13 9.40
N GLY A 157 1.38 9.57 8.92
CA GLY A 157 1.39 8.53 7.90
C GLY A 157 1.43 8.98 6.44
N ILE A 158 1.62 10.27 6.15
CA ILE A 158 1.92 10.70 4.79
C ILE A 158 3.36 10.33 4.47
N ILE A 159 3.55 9.75 3.29
CA ILE A 159 4.86 9.41 2.75
C ILE A 159 4.99 9.96 1.34
N ARG A 160 6.23 10.18 0.92
CA ARG A 160 6.64 10.44 -0.46
C ARG A 160 7.79 9.49 -0.77
N ILE A 161 7.70 8.74 -1.84
CA ILE A 161 8.72 7.81 -2.30
C ILE A 161 9.75 8.63 -3.08
N MET A 162 10.98 8.65 -2.59
CA MET A 162 12.07 9.38 -3.24
C MET A 162 12.79 8.49 -4.24
N GLU A 163 13.09 7.26 -3.83
CA GLU A 163 13.82 6.24 -4.61
C GLU A 163 13.30 4.87 -4.18
N SER A 164 13.16 3.93 -5.12
CA SER A 164 12.71 2.57 -4.84
C SER A 164 13.34 1.57 -5.80
N ASP A 165 14.08 0.59 -5.27
CA ASP A 165 14.55 -0.57 -6.05
C ASP A 165 13.36 -1.41 -6.56
N LEU A 166 12.14 -1.19 -6.05
CA LEU A 166 10.94 -1.86 -6.56
C LEU A 166 10.41 -1.27 -7.87
N ASP A 167 10.88 -0.10 -8.30
CA ASP A 167 10.41 0.56 -9.53
C ASP A 167 10.73 -0.24 -10.80
N GLU A 168 11.71 -1.15 -10.74
CA GLU A 168 12.04 -2.10 -11.79
C GLU A 168 10.92 -3.14 -12.04
N PHE A 169 10.01 -3.32 -11.08
CA PHE A 169 8.96 -4.32 -11.13
C PHE A 169 7.60 -3.68 -11.37
N GLN A 170 6.99 -4.02 -12.50
CA GLN A 170 5.61 -3.67 -12.83
C GLN A 170 4.81 -4.96 -13.07
N PRO A 171 3.68 -5.15 -12.37
CA PRO A 171 2.88 -6.35 -12.53
C PRO A 171 2.08 -6.32 -13.84
N GLU A 172 2.31 -7.29 -14.73
CA GLU A 172 1.48 -7.42 -15.94
C GLU A 172 0.16 -8.16 -15.64
N LYS A 173 -0.95 -7.70 -16.24
CA LYS A 173 -2.28 -8.34 -16.11
C LYS A 173 -2.27 -9.83 -16.46
N SER A 174 -1.44 -10.25 -17.41
CA SER A 174 -1.22 -11.64 -17.82
C SER A 174 -0.65 -12.50 -16.67
N GLN A 175 0.35 -11.98 -15.96
CA GLN A 175 1.04 -12.65 -14.86
C GLN A 175 0.15 -12.81 -13.63
N LEU A 176 -0.71 -11.82 -13.35
CA LEU A 176 -1.63 -11.84 -12.21
C LEU A 176 -2.59 -13.02 -12.25
N LYS A 177 -3.19 -13.30 -13.41
CA LYS A 177 -4.13 -14.43 -13.57
C LYS A 177 -3.49 -15.78 -13.26
N GLY A 178 -2.20 -15.94 -13.57
CA GLY A 178 -1.44 -17.15 -13.28
C GLY A 178 -1.03 -17.27 -11.81
N TYR A 179 -0.75 -16.13 -11.18
CA TYR A 179 -0.22 -16.06 -9.82
C TYR A 179 -1.28 -16.14 -8.72
N LEU A 180 -2.39 -15.40 -8.86
CA LEU A 180 -3.46 -15.27 -7.85
C LEU A 180 -4.37 -16.51 -7.81
N LYS A 181 -3.92 -17.59 -7.19
CA LYS A 181 -4.63 -18.89 -7.20
C LYS A 181 -4.52 -19.66 -5.88
N LYS A 182 -4.12 -19.00 -4.80
CA LYS A 182 -3.87 -19.71 -3.53
C LYS A 182 -5.18 -20.10 -2.85
N LYS A 183 -5.15 -21.24 -2.15
CA LYS A 183 -6.33 -21.95 -1.61
C LYS A 183 -6.71 -21.55 -0.17
N GLY A 184 -6.01 -20.58 0.41
CA GLY A 184 -6.26 -20.16 1.79
C GLY A 184 -7.55 -19.37 1.98
N SER A 185 -7.77 -18.95 3.22
CA SER A 185 -8.93 -18.15 3.62
C SER A 185 -9.16 -16.92 2.74
N ARG A 186 -10.45 -16.62 2.56
CA ARG A 186 -10.95 -15.46 1.84
C ARG A 186 -11.79 -14.62 2.79
N CYS A 187 -11.28 -13.44 3.11
CA CYS A 187 -12.08 -12.34 3.61
C CYS A 187 -12.26 -11.33 2.48
N GLU A 188 -13.42 -10.67 2.42
CA GLU A 188 -13.74 -9.72 1.36
C GLU A 188 -13.27 -8.29 1.63
N ASN A 189 -12.77 -8.00 2.84
CA ASN A 189 -12.51 -6.62 3.27
C ASN A 189 -11.16 -6.47 4.01
N PRO A 190 -10.49 -5.32 3.87
CA PRO A 190 -10.74 -4.24 2.91
C PRO A 190 -10.53 -4.69 1.45
N ASN A 191 -11.19 -4.07 0.47
CA ASN A 191 -11.04 -4.38 -0.95
C ASN A 191 -11.12 -3.08 -1.78
N LEU A 192 -10.10 -2.77 -2.60
CA LEU A 192 -10.03 -1.50 -3.35
C LEU A 192 -11.21 -1.25 -4.30
N LYS A 193 -11.93 -2.30 -4.73
CA LYS A 193 -13.20 -2.14 -5.47
C LYS A 193 -14.27 -1.35 -4.71
N ARG A 194 -14.16 -1.29 -3.38
CA ARG A 194 -15.08 -0.58 -2.49
C ARG A 194 -14.47 0.67 -1.88
N PHE A 195 -13.37 1.18 -2.45
CA PHE A 195 -12.74 2.43 -2.02
C PHE A 195 -13.17 3.57 -2.94
N ILE A 196 -13.25 4.76 -2.35
CA ILE A 196 -13.19 6.03 -3.07
C ILE A 196 -11.99 6.82 -2.59
N PHE A 197 -11.33 7.51 -3.50
CA PHE A 197 -10.27 8.46 -3.20
C PHE A 197 -10.66 9.83 -3.74
N ILE A 198 -10.47 10.86 -2.93
CA ILE A 198 -10.85 12.23 -3.29
C ILE A 198 -9.64 13.13 -3.06
N GLU A 199 -9.20 13.78 -4.13
CA GLU A 199 -8.21 14.83 -4.10
C GLU A 199 -8.87 16.18 -3.81
N ASN A 200 -8.21 16.98 -2.99
CA ASN A 200 -8.66 18.31 -2.58
C ASN A 200 -10.13 18.37 -2.07
N PRO A 201 -10.58 17.47 -1.18
CA PRO A 201 -11.96 17.48 -0.71
C PRO A 201 -12.20 18.72 0.14
N ASN A 202 -13.32 19.42 -0.10
CA ASN A 202 -13.72 20.52 0.76
C ASN A 202 -14.32 20.00 2.09
N ILE A 203 -14.25 20.81 3.14
CA ILE A 203 -14.68 20.42 4.49
C ILE A 203 -16.17 20.03 4.53
N GLN A 204 -17.01 20.68 3.72
CA GLN A 204 -18.45 20.41 3.69
C GLN A 204 -18.75 19.04 3.09
N LEU A 205 -18.03 18.64 2.04
CA LEU A 205 -18.09 17.31 1.43
C LEU A 205 -17.72 16.24 2.45
N VAL A 206 -16.59 16.43 3.17
CA VAL A 206 -16.16 15.47 4.20
C VAL A 206 -17.20 15.34 5.32
N LYS A 207 -17.77 16.46 5.79
CA LYS A 207 -18.84 16.46 6.80
C LYS A 207 -20.09 15.75 6.28
N ASN A 208 -20.54 16.06 5.08
CA ASN A 208 -21.72 15.45 4.47
C ASN A 208 -21.52 13.93 4.27
N LEU A 209 -20.39 13.51 3.72
CA LEU A 209 -20.05 12.11 3.52
C LEU A 209 -20.09 11.32 4.84
N LYS A 210 -19.50 11.87 5.91
CA LYS A 210 -19.54 11.24 7.24
C LYS A 210 -20.93 11.19 7.86
N ASN A 211 -21.79 12.16 7.54
CA ASN A 211 -23.15 12.22 8.08
C ASN A 211 -24.09 11.25 7.35
N LYS A 212 -23.98 11.19 6.02
CA LYS A 212 -24.82 10.33 5.18
C LYS A 212 -24.34 8.88 5.16
N CYS A 213 -23.03 8.66 5.18
CA CYS A 213 -22.42 7.34 5.29
C CYS A 213 -21.83 7.17 6.71
N SER A 214 -22.73 7.07 7.69
CA SER A 214 -22.41 7.02 9.13
C SER A 214 -21.44 5.89 9.49
N PHE A 215 -21.47 4.81 8.72
CA PHE A 215 -20.62 3.63 8.83
C PHE A 215 -19.11 3.93 8.73
N LEU A 216 -18.73 5.07 8.13
CA LEU A 216 -17.35 5.56 8.08
C LEU A 216 -16.80 5.92 9.46
N LYS A 217 -17.67 6.29 10.42
CA LYS A 217 -17.27 6.69 11.76
C LYS A 217 -16.73 5.50 12.59
N GLY A 218 -16.88 4.28 12.11
CA GLY A 218 -16.51 3.06 12.83
C GLY A 218 -17.58 2.62 13.81
N SER A 219 -17.28 1.60 14.62
CA SER A 219 -18.13 1.09 15.70
C SER A 219 -17.32 0.97 16.99
N LYS A 220 -17.94 0.60 18.12
CA LYS A 220 -17.23 0.44 19.41
C LYS A 220 -16.01 -0.49 19.30
N ASN A 221 -16.08 -1.50 18.42
CA ASN A 221 -15.03 -2.50 18.18
C ASN A 221 -14.40 -2.38 16.78
N GLY A 222 -14.78 -1.36 16.00
CA GLY A 222 -14.39 -1.21 14.60
C GLY A 222 -13.75 0.15 14.34
N GLY A 223 -12.56 0.15 13.72
CA GLY A 223 -11.86 1.37 13.35
C GLY A 223 -12.68 2.25 12.39
N LYS A 224 -12.28 3.52 12.30
CA LYS A 224 -12.79 4.45 11.28
C LYS A 224 -12.46 3.89 9.89
N ARG A 225 -13.41 3.98 8.96
CA ARG A 225 -13.26 3.48 7.58
C ARG A 225 -13.04 4.60 6.56
N TYR A 226 -12.45 5.69 7.06
CA TYR A 226 -12.03 6.82 6.26
C TYR A 226 -10.73 7.39 6.79
N PHE A 227 -10.08 8.11 5.88
CA PHE A 227 -8.89 8.88 6.08
C PHE A 227 -9.15 10.27 5.54
N TYR A 228 -8.78 11.31 6.29
CA TYR A 228 -8.85 12.68 5.80
C TYR A 228 -7.68 13.48 6.35
N LYS A 229 -6.94 14.12 5.43
CA LYS A 229 -5.85 15.03 5.75
C LYS A 229 -6.17 16.39 5.21
N THR A 230 -6.27 17.36 6.11
CA THR A 230 -6.44 18.78 5.78
C THR A 230 -5.17 19.35 5.14
N SER A 231 -3.99 18.96 5.63
CA SER A 231 -2.70 19.50 5.15
C SER A 231 -2.36 19.10 3.70
N GLU A 232 -2.51 17.82 3.37
CA GLU A 232 -2.28 17.28 2.01
C GLU A 232 -3.58 17.23 1.19
N LYS A 233 -4.68 17.74 1.74
CA LYS A 233 -6.02 17.77 1.15
C LYS A 233 -6.36 16.47 0.41
N ARG A 234 -6.30 15.33 1.09
CA ARG A 234 -6.69 14.04 0.49
C ARG A 234 -7.58 13.23 1.41
N LEU A 235 -8.49 12.49 0.82
CA LEU A 235 -9.40 11.60 1.53
C LEU A 235 -9.44 10.25 0.84
N PHE A 236 -9.53 9.20 1.65
CA PHE A 236 -10.06 7.93 1.17
C PHE A 236 -11.15 7.45 2.12
N ALA A 237 -12.10 6.70 1.59
CA ALA A 237 -13.15 6.06 2.35
C ALA A 237 -13.44 4.70 1.74
N TYR A 238 -13.82 3.72 2.57
CA TYR A 238 -14.10 2.38 2.07
C TYR A 238 -15.32 1.75 2.72
N ALA A 239 -16.00 0.93 1.93
CA ALA A 239 -17.19 0.18 2.31
C ALA A 239 -16.86 -1.30 2.54
N LEU A 240 -17.64 -1.97 3.39
CA LEU A 240 -17.54 -3.41 3.64
C LEU A 240 -18.44 -4.24 2.71
N ASN A 241 -19.46 -3.61 2.12
CA ASN A 241 -20.39 -4.24 1.22
C ASN A 241 -20.87 -3.25 0.14
N ASP A 242 -21.57 -3.77 -0.86
CA ASP A 242 -21.94 -2.99 -2.03
C ASP A 242 -23.03 -1.95 -1.73
N GLY A 243 -23.86 -2.17 -0.70
CA GLY A 243 -24.84 -1.19 -0.23
C GLY A 243 -24.18 0.05 0.36
N GLU A 244 -23.19 -0.15 1.21
CA GLU A 244 -22.34 0.92 1.74
C GLU A 244 -21.53 1.59 0.61
N TYR A 245 -21.02 0.83 -0.35
CA TYR A 245 -20.29 1.41 -1.48
C TYR A 245 -21.18 2.32 -2.34
N ARG A 246 -22.43 1.90 -2.62
CA ARG A 246 -23.43 2.75 -3.27
C ARG A 246 -23.71 4.03 -2.48
N CYS A 247 -23.68 4.00 -1.15
CA CYS A 247 -23.76 5.22 -0.33
C CYS A 247 -22.58 6.16 -0.62
N LEU A 248 -21.35 5.65 -0.65
CA LEU A 248 -20.16 6.47 -0.91
C LEU A 248 -20.27 7.16 -2.27
N ILE A 249 -20.60 6.40 -3.32
CA ILE A 249 -20.73 6.93 -4.68
C ILE A 249 -21.84 8.00 -4.76
N ARG A 250 -22.98 7.78 -4.09
CA ARG A 250 -24.08 8.75 -4.07
C ARG A 250 -23.69 10.09 -3.43
N TYR A 251 -22.85 10.08 -2.40
CA TYR A 251 -22.53 11.27 -1.60
C TYR A 251 -21.11 11.81 -1.83
N ALA A 252 -20.34 11.19 -2.72
CA ALA A 252 -19.13 11.71 -3.31
C ALA A 252 -19.23 11.70 -4.86
N PRO A 253 -20.20 12.42 -5.46
CA PRO A 253 -20.28 12.51 -6.92
C PRO A 253 -19.22 13.50 -7.44
N GLY A 254 -18.59 13.17 -8.57
CA GLY A 254 -17.73 14.11 -9.31
C GLY A 254 -16.58 13.46 -10.09
N ASP A 255 -15.99 14.28 -10.94
CA ASP A 255 -14.78 14.09 -11.74
C ASP A 255 -13.49 13.96 -10.90
N ARG A 256 -13.55 14.29 -9.61
CA ARG A 256 -12.41 14.26 -8.67
C ARG A 256 -12.37 13.02 -7.77
N VAL A 257 -13.17 12.00 -8.09
CA VAL A 257 -13.24 10.76 -7.33
C VAL A 257 -12.60 9.63 -8.10
N THR A 258 -11.40 9.23 -7.68
CA THR A 258 -10.72 8.05 -8.21
C THR A 258 -11.30 6.79 -7.56
N ARG A 259 -11.64 5.82 -8.40
CA ARG A 259 -12.20 4.51 -8.05
C ARG A 259 -11.29 3.41 -8.58
N TRP A 260 -11.69 2.17 -8.36
CA TRP A 260 -10.90 1.03 -8.78
C TRP A 260 -10.60 0.98 -10.28
N ASP A 261 -11.56 1.32 -11.13
CA ASP A 261 -11.35 1.28 -12.59
C ASP A 261 -10.32 2.33 -13.03
N ASP A 262 -10.34 3.53 -12.43
CA ASP A 262 -9.33 4.57 -12.66
C ASP A 262 -7.93 4.12 -12.16
N LEU A 263 -7.87 3.46 -10.99
CA LEU A 263 -6.62 2.91 -10.46
C LEU A 263 -6.05 1.78 -11.32
N LEU A 264 -6.91 0.97 -11.92
CA LEU A 264 -6.49 -0.11 -12.81
C LEU A 264 -5.81 0.44 -14.06
N GLU A 265 -6.33 1.51 -14.65
CA GLU A 265 -5.74 2.17 -15.82
C GLU A 265 -4.42 2.86 -15.48
N GLU A 266 -4.32 3.46 -14.29
CA GLU A 266 -3.11 4.17 -13.87
C GLU A 266 -1.95 3.21 -13.50
N LEU A 267 -2.27 2.09 -12.83
CA LEU A 267 -1.26 1.25 -12.18
C LEU A 267 -0.94 -0.07 -12.92
N PHE A 268 -1.71 -0.44 -13.96
CA PHE A 268 -1.59 -1.73 -14.69
C PHE A 268 -1.93 -1.64 -16.19
#